data_AF-A0A068WP18-F1
#
_entry.id   AF-A0A068WP18-F1
#
_cell.length_a   1.000
_cell.length_b   1.000
_cell.length_c   1.000
_cell.angle_alpha   90.00
_cell.angle_beta   90.00
_cell.angle_gamma   90.00
#
_symmetry.space_group_name_H-M   'P 1'
#
loop_
_entity.id
_entity.type
_entity.pdbx_description
1 polymer ?
#
loop_
_entity_poly.entity_id
_entity_poly.type
_entity_poly.pdbx_seq_one_letter_code
_entity_poly.pdbx_strand_id
1 'polypeptide(L)'
;MLKYKGILTTPYDVVSYVLCYIGMLTGPYYTYRTYNDMLNGWPPRAPGLSFGPLWRRLQEAPFFGVTYLICSQFVSFDDLRDPEFQEGSLVSRLVYLGALFFVYRTRLYFAWIMGECVCMSAGLGAYPAISRPAVGEGPTDLVALDRWMSQIDPKEKAGIQHINEDYHFLVDDINSNISDDDPVVIESRSHFYNYATVQAVSAWKCEFSPTMRESFRAWNQTLYYWMDRYIYRRCFGPWFIRSVATLLVNSLWYGVQPVYFMAHSTLPLISMAEDGMATATAFCGFSLPPGGLTFLRWFFRMRSLDYLAAGWIVLSLEDTCVLWSSLGYFVQVIGFLLALVHLTLGKFVSAFERWTVENPGEDVAEITARNLSQTGKAWEPPVIDTYI
;
A
#
# COMPACT_ATOMS: atom_id res chain seq x y z
N MET A 1 -16.69 -19.57 5.87
CA MET A 1 -15.99 -18.34 6.34
C MET A 1 -15.39 -18.48 7.74
N LEU A 2 -16.15 -18.91 8.76
CA LEU A 2 -15.64 -19.05 10.15
C LEU A 2 -14.42 -19.99 10.29
N LYS A 3 -14.34 -21.07 9.50
CA LYS A 3 -13.17 -22.00 9.49
C LYS A 3 -11.82 -21.28 9.33
N TYR A 4 -11.76 -20.31 8.41
CA TYR A 4 -10.51 -19.64 8.01
C TYR A 4 -10.30 -18.26 8.63
N LYS A 5 -11.38 -17.59 9.04
CA LYS A 5 -11.30 -16.23 9.60
C LYS A 5 -11.66 -16.18 11.09
N GLY A 6 -12.14 -17.28 11.66
CA GLY A 6 -12.45 -17.42 13.08
C GLY A 6 -11.18 -17.39 13.94
N ILE A 7 -11.32 -16.80 15.12
CA ILE A 7 -10.26 -16.68 16.11
C ILE A 7 -10.78 -17.27 17.42
N LEU A 8 -10.06 -18.27 17.93
CA LEU A 8 -10.22 -18.82 19.27
C LEU A 8 -8.87 -18.62 19.96
N THR A 9 -8.87 -17.89 21.07
CA THR A 9 -7.64 -17.44 21.75
C THR A 9 -7.76 -17.64 23.25
N THR A 10 -6.72 -18.19 23.86
CA THR A 10 -6.49 -18.14 25.30
C THR A 10 -5.63 -16.91 25.66
N PRO A 11 -5.58 -16.49 26.93
CA PRO A 11 -4.66 -15.43 27.36
C PRO A 11 -3.20 -15.73 27.04
N TYR A 12 -2.78 -17.00 27.10
CA TYR A 12 -1.43 -17.44 26.73
C TYR A 12 -1.13 -17.16 25.25
N ASP A 13 -2.08 -17.44 24.36
CA ASP A 13 -1.89 -17.21 22.93
C ASP A 13 -1.76 -15.73 22.61
N VAL A 14 -2.52 -14.86 23.30
CA VAL A 14 -2.43 -13.41 23.14
C VAL A 14 -1.06 -12.90 23.57
N VAL A 15 -0.56 -13.33 24.73
CA VAL A 15 0.78 -12.93 25.20
C VAL A 15 1.86 -13.42 24.24
N SER A 16 1.76 -14.67 23.76
CA SER A 16 2.71 -15.24 22.80
C SER A 16 2.72 -14.49 21.47
N TYR A 17 1.55 -14.09 20.98
CA TYR A 17 1.42 -13.29 19.77
C TYR A 17 2.01 -11.88 19.94
N VAL A 18 1.67 -11.18 21.03
CA VAL A 18 2.15 -9.80 21.28
C VAL A 18 3.67 -9.76 21.46
N LEU A 19 4.25 -10.79 22.08
CA LEU A 19 5.69 -10.89 22.32
C LEU A 19 6.43 -11.70 21.23
N CYS A 20 5.78 -11.98 20.10
CA CYS A 20 6.40 -12.72 19.00
C CYS A 20 7.57 -11.93 18.39
N TYR A 21 8.79 -12.46 18.54
CA TYR A 21 10.02 -11.79 18.11
C TYR A 21 10.09 -11.56 16.59
N ILE A 22 9.39 -12.35 15.78
CA ILE A 22 9.45 -12.36 14.30
C ILE A 22 9.04 -10.99 13.70
N GLY A 23 8.26 -10.18 14.41
CA GLY A 23 7.91 -8.82 13.98
C GLY A 23 7.97 -7.75 15.06
N MET A 24 8.68 -8.01 16.18
CA MET A 24 8.70 -7.12 17.34
C MET A 24 9.43 -5.78 17.09
N LEU A 25 10.40 -5.74 16.18
CA LEU A 25 11.16 -4.53 15.86
C LEU A 25 10.48 -3.73 14.75
N THR A 26 11.09 -3.65 13.57
CA THR A 26 10.57 -2.93 12.40
C THR A 26 9.84 -3.87 11.43
N GLY A 27 9.15 -4.87 11.99
CA GLY A 27 8.46 -5.90 11.22
C GLY A 27 7.14 -5.39 10.59
N PRO A 28 6.66 -6.05 9.53
CA PRO A 28 5.31 -5.83 9.02
C PRO A 28 4.26 -6.06 10.11
N TYR A 29 3.15 -5.32 10.05
CA TYR A 29 1.97 -5.64 10.85
C TYR A 29 1.35 -6.95 10.33
N TYR A 30 0.97 -7.84 11.23
CA TYR A 30 0.21 -9.05 10.92
C TYR A 30 -0.87 -9.26 11.99
N THR A 31 -1.91 -10.00 11.64
CA THR A 31 -3.01 -10.29 12.58
C THR A 31 -2.69 -11.52 13.43
N TYR A 32 -3.38 -11.67 14.56
CA TYR A 32 -3.33 -12.92 15.33
C TYR A 32 -3.68 -14.15 14.48
N ARG A 33 -4.62 -14.01 13.53
CA ARG A 33 -4.97 -15.11 12.62
C ARG A 33 -3.77 -15.53 11.77
N THR A 34 -3.05 -14.58 11.21
CA THR A 34 -1.83 -14.85 10.43
C THR A 34 -0.73 -15.52 11.26
N TYR A 35 -0.57 -15.09 12.51
CA TYR A 35 0.32 -15.73 13.47
C TYR A 35 -0.09 -17.18 13.77
N ASN A 36 -1.37 -17.42 14.05
CA ASN A 36 -1.87 -18.76 14.33
C ASN A 36 -1.81 -19.67 13.09
N ASP A 37 -2.02 -19.13 11.89
CA ASP A 37 -1.88 -19.87 10.63
C ASP A 37 -0.44 -20.36 10.40
N MET A 38 0.56 -19.55 10.76
CA MET A 38 1.97 -19.97 10.70
C MET A 38 2.24 -21.17 11.62
N LEU A 39 1.62 -21.22 12.80
CA LEU A 39 1.85 -22.28 13.79
C LEU A 39 1.03 -23.55 13.50
N ASN A 40 -0.24 -23.37 13.15
CA ASN A 40 -1.24 -24.45 13.15
C ASN A 40 -2.07 -24.52 11.86
N GLY A 41 -1.82 -23.66 10.88
CA GLY A 41 -2.67 -23.49 9.70
C GLY A 41 -2.48 -24.54 8.60
N TRP A 42 -1.40 -25.33 8.65
CA TRP A 42 -1.01 -26.21 7.55
C TRP A 42 -1.08 -27.70 7.91
N PRO A 43 -1.66 -28.55 7.04
CA PRO A 43 -1.69 -29.99 7.29
C PRO A 43 -0.28 -30.59 7.22
N PRO A 44 -0.01 -31.73 7.89
CA PRO A 44 1.33 -32.34 7.91
C PRO A 44 1.90 -32.72 6.54
N ARG A 45 1.03 -32.92 5.54
CA ARG A 45 1.39 -33.25 4.15
C ARG A 45 1.51 -32.03 3.24
N ALA A 46 1.37 -30.81 3.78
CA ALA A 46 1.54 -29.60 2.99
C ALA A 46 2.96 -29.56 2.39
N PRO A 47 3.13 -28.99 1.17
CA PRO A 47 4.44 -28.74 0.61
C PRO A 47 5.32 -27.95 1.59
N GLY A 48 6.61 -28.25 1.63
CA GLY A 48 7.56 -27.48 2.44
C GLY A 48 7.66 -26.02 1.95
N LEU A 49 8.06 -25.12 2.85
CA LEU A 49 8.35 -23.74 2.49
C LEU A 49 9.56 -23.70 1.54
N SER A 50 9.41 -23.01 0.42
CA SER A 50 10.50 -22.80 -0.54
C SER A 50 11.31 -21.57 -0.18
N PHE A 51 12.63 -21.66 -0.31
CA PHE A 51 13.55 -20.52 -0.16
C PHE A 51 13.50 -19.53 -1.34
N GLY A 52 12.89 -19.91 -2.46
CA GLY A 52 12.88 -19.10 -3.69
C GLY A 52 12.28 -17.69 -3.52
N PRO A 53 11.04 -17.55 -2.98
CA PRO A 53 10.46 -16.24 -2.69
C PRO A 53 11.31 -15.38 -1.74
N LEU A 54 11.84 -15.98 -0.66
CA LEU A 54 12.70 -15.29 0.30
C LEU A 54 13.96 -14.75 -0.38
N TRP A 55 14.64 -15.59 -1.18
CA TRP A 55 15.86 -15.20 -1.87
C TRP A 55 15.64 -14.05 -2.84
N ARG A 56 14.56 -14.11 -3.65
CA ARG A 56 14.19 -13.03 -4.58
C ARG A 56 13.95 -11.71 -3.84
N ARG A 57 13.29 -11.77 -2.68
CA ARG A 57 13.02 -10.57 -1.88
C ARG A 57 14.28 -10.01 -1.23
N LEU A 58 15.14 -10.90 -0.72
CA LEU A 58 16.40 -10.52 -0.10
C LEU A 58 17.37 -9.85 -1.08
N GLN A 59 17.34 -10.23 -2.37
CA GLN A 59 18.19 -9.61 -3.41
C GLN A 59 17.97 -8.09 -3.57
N GLU A 60 16.80 -7.56 -3.21
CA GLU A 60 16.53 -6.12 -3.24
C GLU A 60 17.22 -5.37 -2.08
N ALA A 61 17.46 -6.03 -0.93
CA ALA A 61 17.96 -5.36 0.27
C ALA A 61 19.37 -4.76 0.09
N PRO A 62 20.38 -5.49 -0.47
CA PRO A 62 21.72 -4.92 -0.67
C PRO A 62 21.72 -3.63 -1.50
N PHE A 63 20.86 -3.52 -2.51
CA PHE A 63 20.77 -2.30 -3.32
C PHE A 63 20.41 -1.09 -2.47
N PHE A 64 19.36 -1.18 -1.65
CA PHE A 64 18.96 -0.07 -0.78
C PHE A 64 19.95 0.17 0.37
N GLY A 65 20.51 -0.89 0.95
CA GLY A 65 21.50 -0.78 2.03
C GLY A 65 22.79 -0.11 1.57
N VAL A 66 23.36 -0.53 0.44
CA VAL A 66 24.59 0.06 -0.12
C VAL A 66 24.33 1.50 -0.57
N THR A 67 23.21 1.76 -1.23
CA THR A 67 22.82 3.13 -1.63
C THR A 67 22.74 4.05 -0.41
N TYR A 68 22.09 3.60 0.67
CA TYR A 68 22.04 4.35 1.93
C TYR A 68 23.44 4.61 2.51
N LEU A 69 24.29 3.59 2.60
CA LEU A 69 25.65 3.73 3.15
C LEU A 69 26.51 4.72 2.36
N ILE A 70 26.42 4.72 1.03
CA ILE A 70 27.16 5.65 0.17
C ILE A 70 26.57 7.06 0.29
N CYS A 71 25.27 7.20 0.05
CA CYS A 71 24.64 8.52 -0.03
C CYS A 71 24.56 9.24 1.32
N SER A 72 24.49 8.52 2.44
CA SER A 72 24.52 9.11 3.79
C SER A 72 25.84 9.79 4.16
N GLN A 73 26.92 9.59 3.39
CA GLN A 73 28.17 10.32 3.58
C GLN A 73 28.12 11.75 3.02
N PHE A 74 27.15 12.05 2.15
CA PHE A 74 27.08 13.32 1.42
C PHE A 74 25.96 14.25 1.92
N VAL A 75 25.07 13.75 2.77
CA VAL A 75 23.87 14.49 3.16
C VAL A 75 23.65 14.34 4.66
N SER A 76 23.54 15.46 5.38
CA SER A 76 23.24 15.49 6.80
C SER A 76 21.90 16.15 7.09
N PHE A 77 21.22 15.65 8.12
CA PHE A 77 20.00 16.26 8.64
C PHE A 77 20.27 17.59 9.36
N ASP A 78 21.48 17.78 9.88
CA ASP A 78 21.85 18.99 10.61
C ASP A 78 21.87 20.23 9.71
N ASP A 79 22.18 20.03 8.42
CA ASP A 79 22.22 21.09 7.41
C ASP A 79 20.85 21.75 7.21
N LEU A 80 19.75 21.08 7.57
CA LEU A 80 18.41 21.69 7.53
C LEU A 80 18.24 22.85 8.52
N ARG A 81 19.02 22.87 9.60
CA ARG A 81 19.00 23.94 10.60
C ARG A 81 20.02 25.04 10.32
N ASP A 82 20.91 24.85 9.34
CA ASP A 82 21.93 25.82 9.02
C ASP A 82 21.30 27.08 8.38
N PRO A 83 21.54 28.28 8.94
CA PRO A 83 21.11 29.53 8.31
C PRO A 83 21.61 29.68 6.87
N GLU A 84 22.83 29.21 6.55
CA GLU A 84 23.38 29.29 5.19
C GLU A 84 22.55 28.47 4.20
N PHE A 85 22.01 27.32 4.64
CA PHE A 85 21.11 26.52 3.83
C PHE A 85 19.82 27.29 3.51
N GLN A 86 19.27 28.02 4.48
CA GLN A 86 18.03 28.78 4.34
C GLN A 86 18.17 29.97 3.37
N GLU A 87 19.35 30.58 3.31
CA GLU A 87 19.68 31.69 2.40
C GLU A 87 19.95 31.23 0.96
N GLY A 88 20.16 29.93 0.74
CA GLY A 88 20.41 29.35 -0.57
C GLY A 88 19.25 29.51 -1.57
N SER A 89 19.54 29.29 -2.86
CA SER A 89 18.52 29.31 -3.91
C SER A 89 17.40 28.30 -3.64
N LEU A 90 16.18 28.58 -4.09
CA LEU A 90 15.06 27.64 -3.94
C LEU A 90 15.36 26.28 -4.60
N VAL A 91 16.01 26.30 -5.78
CA VAL A 91 16.35 25.08 -6.52
C VAL A 91 17.35 24.23 -5.75
N SER A 92 18.43 24.83 -5.24
CA SER A 92 19.44 24.09 -4.47
C SER A 92 18.83 23.45 -3.21
N ARG A 93 17.95 24.18 -2.51
CA ARG A 93 17.24 23.64 -1.34
C ARG A 93 16.32 22.48 -1.68
N LEU A 94 15.54 22.58 -2.77
CA LEU A 94 14.65 21.49 -3.19
C LEU A 94 15.43 20.25 -3.65
N VAL A 95 16.55 20.43 -4.33
CA VAL A 95 17.44 19.31 -4.72
C VAL A 95 18.04 18.65 -3.49
N TYR A 96 18.51 19.45 -2.53
CA TYR A 96 19.05 18.94 -1.27
C TYR A 96 18.00 18.16 -0.46
N LEU A 97 16.79 18.71 -0.31
CA LEU A 97 15.67 18.00 0.33
C LEU A 97 15.33 16.67 -0.37
N GLY A 98 15.34 16.67 -1.71
CA GLY A 98 15.13 15.45 -2.49
C GLY A 98 16.22 14.41 -2.23
N ALA A 99 17.49 14.81 -2.20
CA ALA A 99 18.61 13.92 -1.88
C ALA A 99 18.52 13.39 -0.44
N LEU A 100 18.28 14.26 0.52
CA LEU A 100 18.13 13.92 1.94
C LEU A 100 17.00 12.92 2.17
N PHE A 101 15.83 13.18 1.59
CA PHE A 101 14.70 12.29 1.79
C PHE A 101 14.86 10.98 1.00
N PHE A 102 15.53 10.97 -0.15
CA PHE A 102 15.92 9.74 -0.83
C PHE A 102 16.83 8.86 0.07
N VAL A 103 17.84 9.44 0.72
CA VAL A 103 18.68 8.72 1.70
C VAL A 103 17.85 8.18 2.87
N TYR A 104 16.91 8.99 3.38
CA TYR A 104 16.02 8.56 4.45
C TYR A 104 15.09 7.40 4.02
N ARG A 105 14.52 7.45 2.82
CA ARG A 105 13.64 6.40 2.28
C ARG A 105 14.39 5.11 2.00
N THR A 106 15.60 5.16 1.41
CA THR A 106 16.41 3.96 1.16
C THR A 106 16.76 3.21 2.45
N ARG A 107 17.03 3.93 3.55
CA ARG A 107 17.17 3.35 4.89
C ARG A 107 15.92 2.59 5.34
N LEU A 108 14.73 3.17 5.14
CA LEU A 108 13.45 2.54 5.49
C LEU A 108 13.13 1.35 4.60
N TYR A 109 13.40 1.43 3.29
CA TYR A 109 13.23 0.31 2.36
C TYR A 109 14.08 -0.87 2.75
N PHE A 110 15.36 -0.65 3.07
CA PHE A 110 16.23 -1.70 3.57
C PHE A 110 15.65 -2.34 4.85
N ALA A 111 15.29 -1.54 5.85
CA ALA A 111 14.77 -2.04 7.12
C ALA A 111 13.48 -2.87 6.95
N TRP A 112 12.53 -2.41 6.12
CA TRP A 112 11.28 -3.12 5.87
C TRP A 112 11.47 -4.39 5.05
N ILE A 113 12.30 -4.37 4.00
CA ILE A 113 12.61 -5.58 3.22
C ILE A 113 13.27 -6.63 4.12
N MET A 114 14.19 -6.23 5.00
CA MET A 114 14.78 -7.14 5.98
C MET A 114 13.74 -7.69 6.96
N GLY A 115 12.82 -6.85 7.45
CA GLY A 115 11.70 -7.27 8.30
C GLY A 115 10.79 -8.29 7.62
N GLU A 116 10.48 -8.08 6.34
CA GLU A 116 9.74 -9.05 5.51
C GLU A 116 10.51 -10.38 5.40
N CYS A 117 11.81 -10.32 5.12
CA CYS A 117 12.65 -11.52 5.00
C CYS A 117 12.69 -12.33 6.30
N VAL A 118 12.73 -11.67 7.47
CA VAL A 118 12.63 -12.34 8.78
C VAL A 118 11.29 -13.08 8.91
N CYS A 119 10.18 -12.41 8.60
CA CYS A 119 8.85 -13.04 8.60
C CYS A 119 8.78 -14.24 7.64
N MET A 120 9.27 -14.08 6.42
CA MET A 120 9.29 -15.13 5.40
C MET A 120 10.13 -16.34 5.82
N SER A 121 11.29 -16.11 6.46
CA SER A 121 12.17 -17.18 6.95
C SER A 121 11.52 -18.05 8.04
N ALA A 122 10.61 -17.47 8.82
CA ALA A 122 9.83 -18.18 9.83
C ALA A 122 8.54 -18.82 9.27
N GLY A 123 8.22 -18.60 7.98
CA GLY A 123 6.96 -19.04 7.38
C GLY A 123 5.77 -18.15 7.70
N LEU A 124 5.97 -16.99 8.33
CA LEU A 124 4.90 -16.06 8.65
C LEU A 124 4.34 -15.44 7.36
N GLY A 125 3.03 -15.53 7.19
CA GLY A 125 2.35 -15.03 6.00
C GLY A 125 2.52 -15.90 4.75
N ALA A 126 3.08 -17.11 4.87
CA ALA A 126 3.14 -18.07 3.78
C ALA A 126 1.75 -18.66 3.52
N TYR A 127 1.08 -18.27 2.45
CA TYR A 127 -0.21 -18.85 2.05
C TYR A 127 -0.12 -19.47 0.66
N PRO A 128 -0.85 -20.55 0.35
CA PRO A 128 -0.94 -21.09 -1.00
C PRO A 128 -1.31 -19.99 -1.99
N ALA A 129 -0.55 -19.84 -3.08
CA ALA A 129 -0.78 -18.78 -4.07
C ALA A 129 -2.22 -18.80 -4.61
N ILE A 130 -2.83 -19.98 -4.72
CA ILE A 130 -4.21 -20.20 -5.18
C ILE A 130 -5.26 -19.47 -4.31
N SER A 131 -4.96 -19.24 -3.03
CA SER A 131 -5.84 -18.53 -2.08
C SER A 131 -5.83 -17.01 -2.25
N ARG A 132 -5.03 -16.48 -3.19
CA ARG A 132 -4.88 -15.05 -3.50
C ARG A 132 -4.67 -14.22 -2.23
N PRO A 133 -3.60 -14.47 -1.45
CA PRO A 133 -3.36 -13.75 -0.22
C PRO A 133 -3.16 -12.25 -0.49
N ALA A 134 -3.74 -11.42 0.37
CA ALA A 134 -3.63 -9.97 0.32
C ALA A 134 -2.90 -9.42 1.55
N VAL A 135 -2.26 -8.27 1.36
CA VAL A 135 -1.48 -7.54 2.37
C VAL A 135 -2.29 -7.35 3.65
N GLY A 136 -1.74 -7.76 4.79
CA GLY A 136 -2.36 -7.66 6.11
C GLY A 136 -3.60 -8.56 6.34
N GLU A 137 -4.28 -9.02 5.29
CA GLU A 137 -5.55 -9.75 5.38
C GLU A 137 -5.38 -11.29 5.35
N GLY A 138 -4.32 -11.79 4.73
CA GLY A 138 -4.15 -13.22 4.47
C GLY A 138 -4.98 -13.66 3.26
N PRO A 139 -5.47 -14.92 3.23
CA PRO A 139 -6.15 -15.49 2.08
C PRO A 139 -7.49 -14.77 1.83
N THR A 140 -7.75 -14.43 0.57
CA THR A 140 -9.01 -13.78 0.14
C THR A 140 -9.94 -14.77 -0.55
N ASP A 141 -9.40 -15.73 -1.29
CA ASP A 141 -10.16 -16.83 -1.89
C ASP A 141 -10.18 -18.04 -0.95
N LEU A 142 -11.19 -18.04 -0.07
CA LEU A 142 -11.38 -19.10 0.93
C LEU A 142 -11.90 -20.41 0.33
N VAL A 143 -12.55 -20.36 -0.83
CA VAL A 143 -13.10 -21.56 -1.49
C VAL A 143 -11.96 -22.34 -2.14
N ALA A 144 -11.06 -21.63 -2.84
CA ALA A 144 -9.86 -22.24 -3.39
C ALA A 144 -8.96 -22.83 -2.30
N LEU A 145 -8.82 -22.13 -1.17
CA LEU A 145 -8.05 -22.62 -0.03
C LEU A 145 -8.62 -23.91 0.56
N ASP A 146 -9.95 -23.99 0.75
CA ASP A 146 -10.61 -25.19 1.30
C ASP A 146 -10.51 -26.40 0.39
N ARG A 147 -10.69 -26.20 -0.92
CA ARG A 147 -10.48 -27.24 -1.93
C ARG A 147 -9.06 -27.79 -1.87
N TRP A 148 -8.08 -26.90 -1.79
CA TRP A 148 -6.67 -27.28 -1.69
C TRP A 148 -6.36 -28.06 -0.40
N MET A 149 -6.85 -27.62 0.76
CA MET A 149 -6.64 -28.34 2.03
C MET A 149 -7.24 -29.75 1.99
N SER A 150 -8.46 -29.87 1.43
CA SER A 150 -9.20 -31.12 1.32
C SER A 150 -8.53 -32.16 0.41
N GLN A 151 -7.69 -31.72 -0.54
CA GLN A 151 -6.91 -32.59 -1.41
C GLN A 151 -5.69 -33.17 -0.70
N ILE A 152 -5.06 -32.41 0.20
CA ILE A 152 -3.81 -32.78 0.88
C ILE A 152 -4.06 -33.70 2.07
N ASP A 153 -5.14 -33.49 2.80
CA ASP A 153 -5.57 -34.38 3.87
C ASP A 153 -7.02 -34.89 3.67
N PRO A 154 -7.19 -36.06 3.02
CA PRO A 154 -8.49 -36.65 2.81
C PRO A 154 -9.23 -37.01 4.11
N LYS A 155 -8.56 -37.04 5.27
CA LYS A 155 -9.21 -37.40 6.55
C LYS A 155 -10.21 -36.34 7.03
N GLU A 156 -10.11 -35.08 6.59
CA GLU A 156 -11.15 -34.07 6.83
C GLU A 156 -12.46 -34.37 6.07
N LYS A 157 -12.44 -35.16 4.98
CA LYS A 157 -13.67 -35.56 4.27
C LYS A 157 -14.59 -36.45 5.11
N ALA A 158 -14.04 -37.24 6.04
CA ALA A 158 -14.82 -38.21 6.82
C ALA A 158 -15.72 -37.55 7.89
N GLY A 159 -15.43 -36.31 8.30
CA GLY A 159 -16.26 -35.55 9.23
C GLY A 159 -17.51 -34.91 8.60
N ILE A 160 -17.60 -34.92 7.26
CA ILE A 160 -18.65 -34.22 6.49
C ILE A 160 -19.76 -35.17 6.01
N GLN A 161 -19.54 -36.50 6.04
CA GLN A 161 -20.57 -37.47 5.64
C GLN A 161 -21.86 -37.43 6.48
N HIS A 162 -21.89 -36.67 7.59
CA HIS A 162 -23.07 -36.55 8.45
C HIS A 162 -23.78 -35.20 8.42
N ILE A 163 -23.36 -34.23 7.58
CA ILE A 163 -24.04 -32.92 7.55
C ILE A 163 -24.25 -32.47 6.09
N ASN A 164 -25.48 -32.72 5.62
CA ASN A 164 -26.13 -32.26 4.38
C ASN A 164 -26.05 -33.18 3.14
N GLU A 165 -27.15 -33.89 2.91
CA GLU A 165 -27.41 -34.72 1.72
C GLU A 165 -27.50 -33.91 0.40
N ASP A 166 -27.62 -32.58 0.46
CA ASP A 166 -27.71 -31.73 -0.74
C ASP A 166 -26.37 -31.52 -1.47
N TYR A 167 -25.23 -31.84 -0.83
CA TYR A 167 -23.90 -31.71 -1.45
C TYR A 167 -23.43 -32.97 -2.18
N HIS A 168 -24.11 -34.11 -2.00
CA HIS A 168 -23.65 -35.39 -2.56
C HIS A 168 -23.71 -35.43 -4.09
N PHE A 169 -24.68 -34.74 -4.71
CA PHE A 169 -24.85 -34.75 -6.17
C PHE A 169 -23.80 -33.91 -6.94
N LEU A 170 -23.12 -32.96 -6.28
CA LEU A 170 -22.08 -32.13 -6.90
C LEU A 170 -20.67 -32.75 -6.79
N VAL A 171 -20.45 -33.69 -5.87
CA VAL A 171 -19.13 -34.28 -5.60
C VAL A 171 -18.84 -35.48 -6.52
N ASP A 172 -19.86 -36.27 -6.87
CA ASP A 172 -19.67 -37.43 -7.75
C ASP A 172 -19.41 -37.04 -9.22
N ASP A 173 -19.97 -35.92 -9.69
CA ASP A 173 -19.71 -35.40 -11.04
C ASP A 173 -18.30 -34.79 -11.18
N ILE A 174 -17.68 -34.33 -10.09
CA ILE A 174 -16.32 -33.73 -10.09
C ILE A 174 -15.23 -34.81 -10.13
N ASN A 175 -15.47 -35.99 -9.54
CA ASN A 175 -14.45 -37.05 -9.46
C ASN A 175 -14.21 -37.80 -10.79
N SER A 176 -15.06 -37.63 -11.80
CA SER A 176 -14.91 -38.34 -13.08
C SER A 176 -13.92 -37.69 -14.06
N ASN A 177 -13.47 -36.45 -13.80
CA ASN A 177 -12.69 -35.64 -14.75
C ASN A 177 -11.42 -34.98 -14.17
N ILE A 178 -10.75 -35.60 -13.19
CA ILE A 178 -9.46 -35.07 -12.69
C ILE A 178 -8.31 -35.90 -13.25
N SER A 179 -7.71 -35.40 -14.33
CA SER A 179 -6.41 -35.87 -14.82
C SER A 179 -5.28 -35.14 -14.09
N ASP A 180 -4.15 -35.82 -13.84
CA ASP A 180 -2.91 -35.21 -13.32
C ASP A 180 -2.38 -34.01 -14.16
N ASP A 181 -2.95 -33.78 -15.35
CA ASP A 181 -2.67 -32.68 -16.26
C ASP A 181 -3.54 -31.41 -16.04
N ASP A 182 -4.28 -31.31 -14.92
CA ASP A 182 -5.10 -30.13 -14.61
C ASP A 182 -4.18 -28.88 -14.42
N PRO A 183 -4.30 -27.81 -15.23
CA PRO A 183 -3.33 -26.70 -15.28
C PRO A 183 -3.14 -25.95 -13.95
N VAL A 184 -4.10 -26.06 -13.03
CA VAL A 184 -4.02 -25.52 -11.66
C VAL A 184 -2.88 -26.18 -10.84
N VAL A 185 -2.56 -27.44 -11.12
CA VAL A 185 -1.52 -28.21 -10.41
C VAL A 185 -0.10 -27.85 -10.90
N ILE A 186 0.06 -27.54 -12.19
CA ILE A 186 1.37 -27.28 -12.81
C ILE A 186 1.92 -25.91 -12.38
N GLU A 187 1.07 -24.88 -12.31
CA GLU A 187 1.46 -23.53 -11.86
C GLU A 187 1.91 -23.52 -10.38
N SER A 188 1.38 -24.46 -9.57
CA SER A 188 1.65 -24.56 -8.13
C SER A 188 3.07 -25.01 -7.77
N ARG A 189 3.82 -25.64 -8.68
CA ARG A 189 5.11 -26.27 -8.34
C ARG A 189 6.31 -25.31 -8.36
N SER A 190 6.23 -24.18 -9.08
CA SER A 190 7.39 -23.28 -9.19
C SER A 190 7.48 -22.26 -8.03
N HIS A 191 6.34 -21.86 -7.45
CA HIS A 191 6.26 -20.96 -6.29
C HIS A 191 4.97 -21.20 -5.50
N PHE A 192 4.94 -22.32 -4.77
CA PHE A 192 3.73 -22.80 -4.09
C PHE A 192 3.12 -21.78 -3.11
N TYR A 193 3.98 -21.11 -2.31
CA TYR A 193 3.58 -20.11 -1.32
C TYR A 193 3.80 -18.68 -1.81
N ASN A 194 2.84 -17.81 -1.49
CA ASN A 194 2.89 -16.37 -1.67
C ASN A 194 2.90 -15.68 -0.28
N TYR A 195 3.74 -14.66 -0.14
CA TYR A 195 3.99 -13.93 1.10
C TYR A 195 3.44 -12.50 1.09
N ALA A 196 2.56 -12.16 0.14
CA ALA A 196 1.94 -10.84 0.03
C ALA A 196 1.34 -10.32 1.35
N THR A 197 0.83 -11.22 2.20
CA THR A 197 0.26 -10.88 3.52
C THR A 197 1.21 -10.06 4.40
N VAL A 198 2.50 -10.37 4.37
CA VAL A 198 3.52 -9.70 5.20
C VAL A 198 4.32 -8.68 4.42
N GLN A 199 3.93 -8.34 3.18
CA GLN A 199 4.64 -7.33 2.40
C GLN A 199 4.45 -5.95 3.03
N ALA A 200 5.53 -5.35 3.50
CA ALA A 200 5.56 -4.03 4.12
C ALA A 200 5.82 -2.92 3.09
N VAL A 201 6.57 -3.14 2.01
CA VAL A 201 6.89 -2.06 1.08
C VAL A 201 6.99 -2.47 -0.38
N SER A 202 6.67 -1.53 -1.28
CA SER A 202 6.97 -1.64 -2.70
C SER A 202 7.77 -0.41 -3.12
N ALA A 203 9.09 -0.45 -2.94
CA ALA A 203 9.99 0.69 -3.09
C ALA A 203 9.83 1.40 -4.45
N TRP A 204 9.80 0.65 -5.55
CA TRP A 204 9.63 1.23 -6.89
C TRP A 204 8.28 1.94 -7.10
N LYS A 205 7.21 1.43 -6.48
CA LYS A 205 5.92 2.13 -6.49
C LYS A 205 5.98 3.39 -5.65
N CYS A 206 6.63 3.37 -4.49
CA CYS A 206 6.82 4.60 -3.69
C CYS A 206 7.59 5.69 -4.44
N GLU A 207 8.62 5.29 -5.22
CA GLU A 207 9.44 6.22 -5.99
C GLU A 207 8.73 6.74 -7.25
N PHE A 208 8.00 5.90 -7.98
CA PHE A 208 7.49 6.24 -9.32
C PHE A 208 5.97 6.39 -9.43
N SER A 209 5.18 6.07 -8.40
CA SER A 209 3.73 6.27 -8.45
C SER A 209 3.39 7.76 -8.63
N PRO A 210 2.52 8.11 -9.59
CA PRO A 210 2.16 9.49 -9.85
C PRO A 210 1.22 10.08 -8.80
N THR A 211 0.41 9.25 -8.14
CA THR A 211 -0.60 9.71 -7.18
C THR A 211 -0.18 9.48 -5.75
N MET A 212 -0.70 10.32 -4.86
CA MET A 212 -0.55 10.16 -3.41
C MET A 212 -1.16 8.84 -2.94
N ARG A 213 -2.28 8.45 -3.56
CA ARG A 213 -3.00 7.19 -3.34
C ARG A 213 -2.12 5.96 -3.48
N GLU A 214 -1.55 5.80 -4.66
CA GLU A 214 -0.73 4.63 -4.97
C GLU A 214 0.53 4.60 -4.14
N SER A 215 1.11 5.78 -3.87
CA SER A 215 2.29 5.93 -3.03
C SER A 215 2.03 5.47 -1.59
N PHE A 216 0.90 5.87 -0.99
CA PHE A 216 0.49 5.40 0.34
C PHE A 216 0.18 3.91 0.38
N ARG A 217 -0.47 3.37 -0.65
CA ARG A 217 -0.75 1.92 -0.75
C ARG A 217 0.54 1.10 -0.91
N ALA A 218 1.62 1.69 -1.41
CA ALA A 218 2.92 1.05 -1.56
C ALA A 218 3.84 1.21 -0.34
N TRP A 219 3.60 2.22 0.50
CA TRP A 219 4.41 2.60 1.65
C TRP A 219 3.85 2.01 2.95
N ASN A 220 4.65 1.20 3.65
CA ASN A 220 4.24 0.50 4.87
C ASN A 220 2.85 -0.15 4.72
N GLN A 221 2.70 -1.03 3.74
CA GLN A 221 1.42 -1.53 3.24
C GLN A 221 0.61 -2.27 4.32
N THR A 222 1.27 -2.97 5.23
CA THR A 222 0.59 -3.63 6.36
C THR A 222 0.05 -2.62 7.38
N LEU A 223 0.74 -1.50 7.62
CA LEU A 223 0.22 -0.41 8.43
C LEU A 223 -0.92 0.31 7.70
N TYR A 224 -0.79 0.51 6.39
CA TYR A 224 -1.85 1.03 5.55
C TYR A 224 -3.12 0.18 5.67
N TYR A 225 -3.00 -1.15 5.56
CA TYR A 225 -4.09 -2.09 5.77
C TYR A 225 -4.73 -1.92 7.15
N TRP A 226 -3.92 -1.83 8.21
CA TRP A 226 -4.41 -1.65 9.57
C TRP A 226 -5.19 -0.34 9.72
N MET A 227 -4.64 0.78 9.24
CA MET A 227 -5.30 2.08 9.28
C MET A 227 -6.61 2.07 8.49
N ASP A 228 -6.62 1.48 7.28
CA ASP A 228 -7.83 1.37 6.46
C ASP A 228 -8.92 0.59 7.20
N ARG A 229 -8.57 -0.60 7.70
CA ARG A 229 -9.51 -1.55 8.30
C ARG A 229 -10.07 -1.07 9.64
N TYR A 230 -9.22 -0.51 10.49
CA TYR A 230 -9.57 -0.23 11.89
C TYR A 230 -9.93 1.23 12.17
N ILE A 231 -9.50 2.18 11.32
CA ILE A 231 -9.76 3.60 11.53
C ILE A 231 -10.60 4.15 10.38
N TYR A 232 -10.08 4.12 9.15
CA TYR A 232 -10.69 4.79 8.00
C TYR A 232 -12.10 4.28 7.68
N ARG A 233 -12.29 2.96 7.56
CA ARG A 233 -13.59 2.32 7.29
C ARG A 233 -14.61 2.47 8.43
N ARG A 234 -14.15 2.77 9.63
CA ARG A 234 -14.99 2.96 10.82
C ARG A 234 -15.32 4.43 11.09
N CYS A 235 -14.59 5.35 10.47
CA CYS A 235 -14.84 6.77 10.58
C CYS A 235 -16.02 7.19 9.69
N PHE A 236 -16.96 7.96 10.27
CA PHE A 236 -18.12 8.49 9.57
C PHE A 236 -17.78 9.83 8.90
N GLY A 237 -18.36 10.07 7.72
CA GLY A 237 -18.25 11.36 7.02
C GLY A 237 -17.74 11.25 5.59
N PRO A 238 -17.57 12.40 4.90
CA PRO A 238 -16.98 12.45 3.57
C PRO A 238 -15.53 11.97 3.60
N TRP A 239 -15.04 11.56 2.43
CA TRP A 239 -13.72 10.98 2.26
C TRP A 239 -12.62 11.84 2.90
N PHE A 240 -12.65 13.16 2.74
CA PHE A 240 -11.63 14.08 3.27
C PHE A 240 -11.56 14.09 4.81
N ILE A 241 -12.70 14.15 5.49
CA ILE A 241 -12.75 14.12 6.96
C ILE A 241 -12.20 12.79 7.47
N ARG A 242 -12.54 11.70 6.78
CA ARG A 242 -12.04 10.36 7.11
C ARG A 242 -10.52 10.24 6.91
N SER A 243 -9.88 10.88 5.90
CA SER A 243 -8.39 10.95 5.86
C SER A 243 -7.85 11.65 7.07
N VAL A 244 -8.36 12.85 7.33
CA VAL A 244 -7.73 13.74 8.30
C VAL A 244 -7.77 13.05 9.66
N ALA A 245 -8.92 12.48 10.03
CA ALA A 245 -9.05 11.66 11.22
C ALA A 245 -8.05 10.47 11.22
N THR A 246 -7.95 9.72 10.12
CA THR A 246 -7.05 8.56 10.03
C THR A 246 -5.57 8.97 10.17
N LEU A 247 -5.16 10.04 9.50
CA LEU A 247 -3.79 10.52 9.49
C LEU A 247 -3.40 11.23 10.79
N LEU A 248 -4.35 11.82 11.52
CA LEU A 248 -4.13 12.32 12.89
C LEU A 248 -3.93 11.18 13.89
N VAL A 249 -4.66 10.08 13.75
CA VAL A 249 -4.39 8.87 14.56
C VAL A 249 -3.02 8.29 14.19
N ASN A 250 -2.68 8.27 12.90
CA ASN A 250 -1.35 7.86 12.45
C ASN A 250 -0.25 8.79 13.01
N SER A 251 -0.46 10.11 13.06
CA SER A 251 0.52 11.02 13.63
C SER A 251 0.76 10.76 15.11
N LEU A 252 -0.30 10.47 15.88
CA LEU A 252 -0.20 10.06 17.28
C LEU A 252 0.63 8.79 17.47
N TRP A 253 0.54 7.84 16.53
CA TRP A 253 1.34 6.63 16.54
C TRP A 253 2.84 6.91 16.42
N TYR A 254 3.23 7.91 15.63
CA TYR A 254 4.64 8.33 15.52
C TYR A 254 5.11 9.20 16.69
N GLY A 255 4.22 9.98 17.31
CA GLY A 255 4.50 10.71 18.54
C GLY A 255 3.61 11.94 18.73
N VAL A 256 3.85 12.65 19.84
CA VAL A 256 3.06 13.84 20.23
C VAL A 256 3.65 15.17 19.75
N GLN A 257 4.64 15.14 18.86
CA GLN A 257 5.26 16.35 18.33
C GLN A 257 4.29 17.08 17.37
N PRO A 258 4.04 18.39 17.55
CA PRO A 258 3.08 19.16 16.75
C PRO A 258 3.32 19.07 15.24
N VAL A 259 4.59 18.99 14.83
CA VAL A 259 4.99 18.90 13.42
C VAL A 259 4.39 17.68 12.71
N TYR A 260 4.24 16.55 13.41
CA TYR A 260 3.65 15.35 12.82
C TYR A 260 2.19 15.58 12.44
N PHE A 261 1.42 16.26 13.29
CA PHE A 261 0.01 16.55 13.02
C PHE A 261 -0.15 17.51 11.83
N MET A 262 0.68 18.55 11.76
CA MET A 262 0.66 19.50 10.65
C MET A 262 1.04 18.83 9.33
N ALA A 263 2.12 18.04 9.32
CA ALA A 263 2.56 17.35 8.12
C ALA A 263 1.51 16.34 7.62
N HIS A 264 0.95 15.53 8.53
CA HIS A 264 -0.07 14.57 8.18
C HIS A 264 -1.36 15.21 7.69
N SER A 265 -1.80 16.32 8.31
CA SER A 265 -2.99 17.06 7.89
C SER A 265 -2.83 17.73 6.52
N THR A 266 -1.60 17.90 6.05
CA THR A 266 -1.30 18.45 4.72
C THR A 266 -1.42 17.39 3.61
N LEU A 267 -1.32 16.10 3.92
CA LEU A 267 -1.39 15.03 2.91
C LEU A 267 -2.72 14.96 2.15
N PRO A 268 -3.90 15.08 2.81
CA PRO A 268 -5.17 15.12 2.09
C PRO A 268 -5.31 16.34 1.19
N LEU A 269 -4.71 17.47 1.58
CA LEU A 269 -4.66 18.68 0.76
C LEU A 269 -3.84 18.44 -0.51
N ILE A 270 -2.70 17.75 -0.41
CA ILE A 270 -1.89 17.33 -1.57
C ILE A 270 -2.71 16.42 -2.49
N SER A 271 -3.46 15.45 -1.94
CA SER A 271 -4.34 14.59 -2.73
C SER A 271 -5.43 15.38 -3.46
N MET A 272 -6.06 16.37 -2.81
CA MET A 272 -7.02 17.26 -3.49
C MET A 272 -6.36 18.13 -4.56
N ALA A 273 -5.10 18.51 -4.37
CA ALA A 273 -4.36 19.28 -5.35
C ALA A 273 -4.11 18.47 -6.63
N GLU A 274 -3.84 17.17 -6.53
CA GLU A 274 -3.73 16.26 -7.69
C GLU A 274 -5.02 16.23 -8.52
N ASP A 275 -6.18 16.27 -7.85
CA ASP A 275 -7.49 16.40 -8.49
C ASP A 275 -7.66 17.77 -9.15
N GLY A 276 -7.18 18.82 -8.50
CA GLY A 276 -7.13 20.19 -9.02
C GLY A 276 -6.29 20.31 -10.29
N MET A 277 -5.14 19.63 -10.38
CA MET A 277 -4.31 19.64 -11.60
C MET A 277 -5.04 19.05 -12.80
N ALA A 278 -5.70 17.89 -12.63
CA ALA A 278 -6.49 17.31 -13.71
C ALA A 278 -7.67 18.21 -14.09
N THR A 279 -8.36 18.76 -13.09
CA THR A 279 -9.49 19.68 -13.31
C THR A 279 -9.04 20.92 -14.09
N ALA A 280 -7.93 21.55 -13.70
CA ALA A 280 -7.38 22.72 -14.38
C ALA A 280 -6.98 22.40 -15.82
N THR A 281 -6.34 21.25 -16.04
CA THR A 281 -5.89 20.82 -17.37
C THR A 281 -7.09 20.57 -18.29
N ALA A 282 -8.13 19.89 -17.78
CA ALA A 282 -9.36 19.64 -18.52
C ALA A 282 -10.15 20.93 -18.80
N PHE A 283 -10.35 21.79 -17.79
CA PHE A 283 -11.10 23.04 -17.93
C PHE A 283 -10.45 24.02 -18.91
N CYS A 284 -9.13 24.17 -18.85
CA CYS A 284 -8.39 25.06 -19.74
C CYS A 284 -8.11 24.46 -21.13
N GLY A 285 -8.45 23.19 -21.36
CA GLY A 285 -8.13 22.49 -22.61
C GLY A 285 -6.63 22.38 -22.89
N PHE A 286 -5.79 22.32 -21.85
CA PHE A 286 -4.34 22.22 -22.02
C PHE A 286 -3.98 20.83 -22.58
N SER A 287 -3.38 20.81 -23.78
CA SER A 287 -2.84 19.60 -24.39
C SER A 287 -1.42 19.34 -23.88
N LEU A 288 -1.32 18.64 -22.76
CA LEU A 288 -0.04 18.12 -22.29
C LEU A 288 0.42 16.94 -23.17
N PRO A 289 1.74 16.76 -23.38
CA PRO A 289 2.26 15.54 -24.00
C PRO A 289 1.79 14.28 -23.26
N PRO A 290 1.74 13.11 -23.92
CA PRO A 290 1.41 11.85 -23.24
C PRO A 290 2.26 11.65 -21.98
N GLY A 291 1.61 11.46 -20.83
CA GLY A 291 2.26 11.34 -19.52
C GLY A 291 2.67 12.67 -18.84
N GLY A 292 2.41 13.82 -19.45
CA GLY A 292 2.76 15.14 -18.89
C GLY A 292 2.07 15.43 -17.55
N LEU A 293 0.76 15.18 -17.45
CA LEU A 293 0.03 15.33 -16.18
C LEU A 293 0.54 14.34 -15.12
N THR A 294 0.82 13.10 -15.53
CA THR A 294 1.38 12.05 -14.69
C THR A 294 2.72 12.47 -14.09
N PHE A 295 3.61 13.06 -14.90
CA PHE A 295 4.89 13.61 -14.45
C PHE A 295 4.70 14.80 -13.50
N LEU A 296 3.81 15.74 -13.82
CA LEU A 296 3.55 16.90 -12.95
C LEU A 296 3.03 16.48 -11.58
N ARG A 297 2.08 15.54 -11.54
CA ARG A 297 1.56 14.95 -10.29
C ARG A 297 2.67 14.26 -9.51
N TRP A 298 3.43 13.39 -10.17
CA TRP A 298 4.57 12.71 -9.57
C TRP A 298 5.58 13.71 -8.97
N PHE A 299 5.97 14.73 -9.73
CA PHE A 299 6.96 15.71 -9.32
C PHE A 299 6.47 16.54 -8.13
N PHE A 300 5.24 17.06 -8.19
CA PHE A 300 4.65 17.82 -7.10
C PHE A 300 4.52 16.97 -5.83
N ARG A 301 4.03 15.73 -5.97
CA ARG A 301 3.93 14.77 -4.86
C ARG A 301 5.29 14.52 -4.23
N MET A 302 6.32 14.21 -5.02
CA MET A 302 7.67 13.93 -4.51
C MET A 302 8.23 15.12 -3.76
N ARG A 303 8.20 16.33 -4.35
CA ARG A 303 8.65 17.55 -3.65
C ARG A 303 7.84 17.85 -2.40
N SER A 304 6.54 17.56 -2.42
CA SER A 304 5.70 17.75 -1.24
C SER A 304 6.04 16.77 -0.12
N LEU A 305 6.30 15.50 -0.45
CA LEU A 305 6.75 14.51 0.52
C LEU A 305 8.13 14.83 1.09
N ASP A 306 9.08 15.24 0.25
CA ASP A 306 10.42 15.66 0.69
C ASP A 306 10.31 16.85 1.68
N TYR A 307 9.48 17.83 1.35
CA TYR A 307 9.19 19.01 2.18
C TYR A 307 8.54 18.68 3.52
N LEU A 308 7.52 17.80 3.52
CA LEU A 308 6.83 17.38 4.74
C LEU A 308 7.73 16.52 5.62
N ALA A 309 8.54 15.65 5.01
CA ALA A 309 9.48 14.81 5.71
C ALA A 309 10.62 15.59 6.37
N ALA A 310 11.05 16.70 5.78
CA ALA A 310 12.02 17.59 6.41
C ALA A 310 11.56 18.02 7.82
N GLY A 311 10.28 18.39 7.95
CA GLY A 311 9.69 18.72 9.25
C GLY A 311 9.68 17.54 10.24
N TRP A 312 9.43 16.32 9.74
CA TRP A 312 9.50 15.12 10.58
C TRP A 312 10.88 14.84 11.14
N ILE A 313 11.92 15.17 10.39
CA ILE A 313 13.29 14.90 10.78
C ILE A 313 13.80 15.97 11.76
N VAL A 314 13.37 17.23 11.56
CA VAL A 314 13.75 18.35 12.43
C VAL A 314 13.15 18.24 13.83
N LEU A 315 11.99 17.59 14.00
CA LEU A 315 11.34 17.32 15.31
C LEU A 315 11.02 18.58 16.15
N SER A 316 11.15 19.77 15.58
CA SER A 316 10.85 21.07 16.20
C SER A 316 9.88 21.82 15.32
N LEU A 317 8.75 22.27 15.89
CA LEU A 317 7.74 23.02 15.15
C LEU A 317 8.29 24.37 14.69
N GLU A 318 9.05 25.06 15.54
CA GLU A 318 9.61 26.39 15.25
C GLU A 318 10.60 26.33 14.08
N ASP A 319 11.60 25.46 14.18
CA ASP A 319 12.60 25.24 13.11
C ASP A 319 11.93 24.80 11.80
N THR A 320 10.91 23.95 11.88
CA THR A 320 10.14 23.52 10.71
C THR A 320 9.40 24.67 10.07
N CYS A 321 8.76 25.54 10.86
CA CYS A 321 8.09 26.73 10.35
C CYS A 321 9.09 27.70 9.69
N VAL A 322 10.29 27.86 10.26
CA VAL A 322 11.36 28.65 9.62
C VAL A 322 11.76 28.05 8.27
N LEU A 323 12.03 26.74 8.22
CA LEU A 323 12.35 26.04 6.97
C LEU A 323 11.21 26.13 5.93
N TRP A 324 9.97 25.94 6.37
CA TRP A 324 8.81 26.02 5.49
C TRP A 324 8.54 27.45 4.99
N SER A 325 8.78 28.45 5.83
CA SER A 325 8.69 29.86 5.45
C SER A 325 9.75 30.26 4.44
N SER A 326 10.98 29.75 4.56
CA SER A 326 12.04 30.03 3.58
C SER A 326 11.69 29.47 2.20
N LEU A 327 10.96 28.34 2.16
CA LEU A 327 10.44 27.72 0.94
C LEU A 327 9.12 28.33 0.48
N GLY A 328 8.66 29.41 1.12
CA GLY A 328 7.43 30.13 0.76
C GLY A 328 6.14 29.35 1.01
N TYR A 329 6.17 28.33 1.88
CA TYR A 329 5.04 27.43 2.13
C TYR A 329 4.45 26.83 0.84
N PHE A 330 5.29 26.54 -0.16
CA PHE A 330 4.81 26.21 -1.52
C PHE A 330 3.83 25.03 -1.55
N VAL A 331 4.02 24.01 -0.71
CA VAL A 331 3.12 22.85 -0.64
C VAL A 331 1.72 23.26 -0.19
N GLN A 332 1.62 24.07 0.87
CA GLN A 332 0.34 24.54 1.38
C GLN A 332 -0.31 25.55 0.42
N VAL A 333 0.47 26.47 -0.15
CA VAL A 333 -0.03 27.48 -1.10
C VAL A 333 -0.53 26.84 -2.38
N ILE A 334 0.29 26.03 -3.06
CA ILE A 334 -0.10 25.33 -4.30
C ILE A 334 -1.23 24.34 -4.00
N GLY A 335 -1.14 23.61 -2.89
CA GLY A 335 -2.16 22.67 -2.46
C GLY A 335 -3.53 23.32 -2.27
N PHE A 336 -3.58 24.45 -1.57
CA PHE A 336 -4.81 25.20 -1.36
C PHE A 336 -5.38 25.80 -2.65
N LEU A 337 -4.53 26.40 -3.50
CA LEU A 337 -4.96 26.97 -4.77
C LEU A 337 -5.55 25.92 -5.70
N LEU A 338 -4.90 24.75 -5.84
CA LEU A 338 -5.40 23.66 -6.68
C LEU A 338 -6.63 22.99 -6.07
N ALA A 339 -6.71 22.86 -4.76
CA ALA A 339 -7.93 22.39 -4.10
C ALA A 339 -9.11 23.36 -4.35
N LEU A 340 -8.88 24.67 -4.28
CA LEU A 340 -9.90 25.67 -4.61
C LEU A 340 -10.32 25.58 -6.07
N VAL A 341 -9.38 25.41 -7.00
CA VAL A 341 -9.66 25.16 -8.42
C VAL A 341 -10.52 23.91 -8.58
N HIS A 342 -10.20 22.82 -7.91
CA HIS A 342 -11.01 21.60 -7.97
C HIS A 342 -12.44 21.83 -7.48
N LEU A 343 -12.61 22.49 -6.34
CA LEU A 343 -13.92 22.73 -5.72
C LEU A 343 -14.81 23.70 -6.52
N THR A 344 -14.19 24.66 -7.21
CA THR A 344 -14.90 25.70 -7.97
C THR A 344 -15.13 25.29 -9.43
N LEU A 345 -14.09 24.81 -10.10
CA LEU A 345 -14.13 24.47 -11.53
C LEU A 345 -14.58 23.04 -11.80
N GLY A 346 -14.48 22.14 -10.82
CA GLY A 346 -14.84 20.72 -10.98
C GLY A 346 -16.30 20.48 -11.35
N LYS A 347 -17.19 21.46 -11.09
CA LYS A 347 -18.61 21.40 -11.52
C LYS A 347 -18.81 21.69 -13.01
N PHE A 348 -17.84 22.33 -13.65
CA PHE A 348 -17.87 22.69 -15.07
C PHE A 348 -17.11 21.70 -15.95
N VAL A 349 -16.39 20.74 -15.36
CA VAL A 349 -15.64 19.69 -16.05
C VAL A 349 -16.38 18.38 -15.89
N SER A 350 -16.72 17.72 -16.99
CA SER A 350 -17.30 16.39 -16.93
C SER A 350 -16.26 15.37 -16.45
N ALA A 351 -16.73 14.34 -15.75
CA ALA A 351 -15.81 13.31 -15.26
C ALA A 351 -15.16 12.50 -16.41
N PHE A 352 -15.76 12.51 -17.61
CA PHE A 352 -15.14 11.97 -18.83
C PHE A 352 -13.97 12.85 -19.31
N GLU A 353 -14.15 14.16 -19.44
CA GLU A 353 -13.06 15.10 -19.83
C GLU A 353 -11.89 15.06 -18.86
N ARG A 354 -12.19 14.89 -17.58
CA ARG A 354 -11.14 14.71 -16.58
C ARG A 354 -10.39 13.41 -16.78
N TRP A 355 -11.11 12.31 -17.02
CA TRP A 355 -10.54 10.99 -17.23
C TRP A 355 -9.67 10.92 -18.50
N THR A 356 -10.06 11.59 -19.60
CA THR A 356 -9.27 11.61 -20.85
C THR A 356 -7.92 12.30 -20.67
N VAL A 357 -7.87 13.34 -19.83
CA VAL A 357 -6.64 14.06 -19.49
C VAL A 357 -5.75 13.22 -18.56
N GLU A 358 -6.35 12.42 -17.67
CA GLU A 358 -5.62 11.53 -16.76
C GLU A 358 -5.04 10.31 -17.48
N ASN A 359 -5.66 9.86 -18.58
CA ASN A 359 -5.27 8.68 -19.34
C ASN A 359 -5.02 9.00 -20.82
N PRO A 360 -3.97 9.81 -21.12
CA PRO A 360 -3.71 10.25 -22.49
C PRO A 360 -3.34 9.06 -23.37
N GLY A 361 -4.16 8.80 -24.39
CA GLY A 361 -3.92 7.74 -25.38
C GLY A 361 -4.58 6.40 -25.10
N GLU A 362 -5.37 6.26 -24.02
CA GLU A 362 -6.24 5.09 -23.86
C GLU A 362 -7.37 5.11 -24.92
N ASP A 363 -7.69 3.93 -25.46
CA ASP A 363 -8.74 3.80 -26.48
C ASP A 363 -10.12 3.98 -25.82
N VAL A 364 -10.68 5.17 -26.03
CA VAL A 364 -12.02 5.54 -25.58
C VAL A 364 -13.06 4.53 -26.10
N ALA A 365 -12.91 4.02 -27.33
CA ALA A 365 -13.84 3.07 -27.91
C ALA A 365 -13.80 1.72 -27.19
N GLU A 366 -12.61 1.24 -26.83
CA GLU A 366 -12.44 0.01 -26.06
C GLU A 366 -13.09 0.11 -24.68
N ILE A 367 -12.90 1.23 -23.99
CA ILE A 367 -13.41 1.45 -22.64
C ILE A 367 -14.93 1.68 -22.64
N THR A 368 -15.44 2.42 -23.61
CA THR A 368 -16.89 2.57 -23.82
C THR A 368 -17.53 1.22 -24.16
N ALA A 369 -16.90 0.40 -25.01
CA ALA A 369 -17.39 -0.95 -25.31
C ALA A 369 -17.40 -1.84 -24.05
N ARG A 370 -16.34 -1.77 -23.24
CA ARG A 370 -16.25 -2.49 -21.96
C ARG A 370 -17.36 -2.06 -20.99
N ASN A 371 -17.55 -0.77 -20.79
CA ASN A 371 -18.58 -0.24 -19.90
C ASN A 371 -20.00 -0.59 -20.39
N LEU A 372 -20.25 -0.49 -21.69
CA LEU A 372 -21.54 -0.91 -22.28
C LEU A 372 -21.81 -2.40 -22.04
N SER A 373 -20.78 -3.26 -22.17
CA SER A 373 -20.92 -4.69 -21.93
C SER A 373 -21.18 -5.05 -20.45
N GLN A 374 -20.63 -4.28 -19.51
CA GLN A 374 -20.70 -4.59 -18.09
C GLN A 374 -21.89 -3.93 -17.39
N THR A 375 -22.18 -2.67 -17.71
CA THR A 375 -23.16 -1.86 -16.98
C THR A 375 -24.24 -1.25 -17.87
N GLY A 376 -24.15 -1.43 -19.19
CA GLY A 376 -25.11 -0.89 -20.16
C GLY A 376 -25.02 0.62 -20.34
N LYS A 377 -24.02 1.29 -19.75
CA LYS A 377 -23.79 2.73 -19.87
C LYS A 377 -22.57 3.02 -20.75
N ALA A 378 -22.67 4.05 -21.58
CA ALA A 378 -21.59 4.48 -22.47
C ALA A 378 -20.34 4.94 -21.70
N TRP A 379 -20.54 5.47 -20.50
CA TRP A 379 -19.46 5.85 -19.60
C TRP A 379 -19.93 5.79 -18.14
N GLU A 380 -19.10 5.24 -17.27
CA GLU A 380 -19.19 5.39 -15.82
C GLU A 380 -17.81 5.75 -15.28
N PRO A 381 -17.74 6.60 -14.23
CA PRO A 381 -16.50 6.78 -13.52
C PRO A 381 -16.06 5.42 -12.97
N PRO A 382 -14.77 5.05 -13.05
CA PRO A 382 -14.29 3.84 -12.41
C PRO A 382 -14.70 3.85 -10.94
N VAL A 383 -15.24 2.74 -10.45
CA VAL A 383 -15.59 2.59 -9.03
C VAL A 383 -14.30 2.76 -8.23
N ILE A 384 -14.16 3.92 -7.59
CA ILE A 384 -13.05 4.17 -6.67
C ILE A 384 -13.39 3.44 -5.38
N ASP A 385 -13.04 2.16 -5.31
CA ASP A 385 -13.09 1.39 -4.07
C ASP A 385 -12.13 2.01 -3.05
N THR A 386 -12.73 2.64 -2.04
CA THR A 386 -12.22 3.14 -0.74
C THR A 386 -10.71 3.45 -0.61
N TYR A 387 -10.43 4.74 -0.37
CA TYR A 387 -9.20 5.44 0.03
C TYR A 387 -7.85 5.15 -0.65
N ILE A 388 -7.03 6.15 -0.98
CA ILE A 388 -7.39 7.56 -1.34
C ILE A 388 -8.45 7.56 -2.43
#